data_AF-A0A259LGI3-F1
#
_entry.id   AF-A0A259LGI3-F1
#
_cell.length_a   1.000
_cell.length_b   1.000
_cell.length_c   1.000
_cell.angle_alpha   90.00
_cell.angle_beta   90.00
_cell.angle_gamma   90.00
#
_symmetry.space_group_name_H-M   'P 1'
#
loop_
_entity.id
_entity.type
_entity.pdbx_description
1 polymer ?
#
loop_
_entity_poly.entity_id
_entity_poly.type
_entity_poly.pdbx_seq_one_letter_code
_entity_poly.pdbx_strand_id
1 'polypeptide(L)'
;MKQKTISSSQPFEVRGIDGVQAAGDNIVETENEQISGVSHAAYRLVATNLHLPADSALHRPGQIVPVSQNDLDAALMRDRDQTL
;
A
#
# COMPACT_ATOMS: atom_id res chain seq x y z
N MET A 1 10.00 -11.13 -1.84
CA MET A 1 8.66 -10.55 -1.63
C MET A 1 8.37 -10.46 -0.14
N LYS A 2 7.74 -9.37 0.31
CA LYS A 2 7.29 -9.17 1.70
C LYS A 2 5.86 -8.64 1.69
N GLN A 3 5.02 -9.17 2.55
CA GLN A 3 3.63 -8.74 2.70
C GLN A 3 3.42 -8.12 4.09
N LYS A 4 2.62 -7.06 4.17
CA LYS A 4 2.22 -6.41 5.42
C LYS A 4 0.75 -6.02 5.35
N THR A 5 0.01 -6.23 6.44
CA THR A 5 -1.33 -5.68 6.61
C THR A 5 -1.24 -4.26 7.16
N ILE A 6 -1.95 -3.33 6.54
CA ILE A 6 -2.13 -1.96 7.03
C ILE A 6 -3.60 -1.77 7.38
N SER A 7 -3.87 -1.24 8.57
CA SER A 7 -5.21 -0.87 8.99
C SER A 7 -5.34 0.64 8.88
N SER A 8 -6.33 1.11 8.13
CA SER A 8 -6.68 2.53 8.04
C SER A 8 -8.00 2.76 8.75
N SER A 9 -8.11 3.80 9.57
CA SER A 9 -9.32 4.06 10.35
C SER A 9 -10.40 4.79 9.55
N GLN A 10 -10.00 5.54 8.53
CA GLN A 10 -10.88 6.29 7.65
C GLN A 10 -10.62 5.97 6.19
N PRO A 11 -11.59 6.23 5.29
CA PRO A 11 -11.34 6.17 3.87
C PRO A 11 -10.26 7.16 3.49
N PHE A 12 -9.30 6.74 2.68
CA PHE A 12 -8.11 7.53 2.36
C PHE A 12 -7.84 7.54 0.85
N GLU A 13 -7.22 8.61 0.37
CA GLU A 13 -6.80 8.73 -1.02
C GLU A 13 -5.30 8.51 -1.14
N VAL A 14 -4.90 7.68 -2.10
CA VAL A 14 -3.49 7.47 -2.43
C VAL A 14 -3.24 8.00 -3.82
N ARG A 15 -2.21 8.84 -3.99
CA ARG A 15 -1.84 9.35 -5.31
C ARG A 15 -1.48 8.18 -6.23
N GLY A 16 -2.02 8.23 -7.45
CA GLY A 16 -1.82 7.17 -8.46
C GLY A 16 -2.86 6.05 -8.40
N ILE A 17 -3.78 6.06 -7.43
CA ILE A 17 -4.94 5.17 -7.41
C ILE A 17 -6.19 6.03 -7.60
N ASP A 18 -7.02 5.65 -8.57
CA ASP A 18 -8.26 6.38 -8.81
C ASP A 18 -9.29 6.12 -7.71
N GLY A 19 -9.72 7.21 -7.09
CA GLY A 19 -10.78 7.24 -6.08
C GLY A 19 -10.32 6.97 -4.65
N VAL A 20 -11.29 7.06 -3.74
CA VAL A 20 -11.11 6.84 -2.30
C VAL A 20 -11.03 5.35 -2.01
N GLN A 21 -10.05 4.95 -1.20
CA GLN A 21 -9.88 3.58 -0.72
C GLN A 21 -10.68 3.40 0.56
N ALA A 22 -11.33 2.24 0.70
CA ALA A 22 -12.12 1.93 1.86
C ALA A 22 -11.24 1.85 3.13
N ALA A 23 -11.77 2.33 4.24
CA ALA A 23 -11.18 2.11 5.55
C ALA A 23 -11.10 0.62 5.87
N GLY A 24 -10.13 0.23 6.70
CA GLY A 24 -9.94 -1.14 7.15
C GLY A 24 -8.60 -1.74 6.74
N ASP A 25 -8.57 -3.07 6.79
CA ASP A 25 -7.36 -3.85 6.56
C ASP A 25 -7.11 -4.03 5.08
N ASN A 26 -5.98 -3.49 4.62
CA ASN A 26 -5.49 -3.66 3.26
C ASN A 26 -4.15 -4.37 3.29
N ILE A 27 -3.88 -5.18 2.26
CA ILE A 27 -2.63 -5.91 2.15
C ILE A 27 -1.69 -5.13 1.24
N VAL A 28 -0.49 -4.84 1.74
CA VAL A 28 0.60 -4.25 0.96
C VAL A 28 1.65 -5.31 0.70
N GLU A 29 1.91 -5.56 -0.57
CA GLU A 29 2.98 -6.42 -1.03
C GLU A 29 4.13 -5.55 -1.53
N THR A 30 5.35 -5.94 -1.17
CA THR A 30 6.59 -5.27 -1.60
C THR A 30 7.54 -6.29 -2.18
N GLU A 31 8.09 -5.94 -3.34
CA GLU A 31 9.12 -6.72 -3.99
C GLU A 31 10.46 -6.05 -3.76
N ASN A 32 11.43 -6.84 -3.29
CA ASN A 32 12.78 -6.40 -3.05
C ASN A 32 13.73 -7.30 -3.83
N GLU A 33 14.69 -6.69 -4.51
CA GLU A 33 15.78 -7.39 -5.18
C GLU A 33 17.06 -7.25 -4.35
N GLN A 34 17.81 -8.34 -4.21
CA GLN A 34 19.10 -8.31 -3.54
C GLN A 34 20.13 -7.61 -4.43
N ILE A 35 20.83 -6.64 -3.86
CA ILE A 35 21.94 -5.97 -4.54
C ILE A 35 23.16 -6.87 -4.44
N SER A 36 23.65 -7.32 -5.60
CA SER A 36 24.89 -8.09 -5.70
C SER A 36 26.11 -7.17 -5.71
N GLY A 37 27.27 -7.68 -5.30
CA GLY A 37 28.55 -6.96 -5.39
C GLY A 37 28.82 -5.94 -4.27
N VAL A 38 28.02 -5.96 -3.19
CA VAL A 38 28.25 -5.17 -1.98
C VAL A 38 28.74 -6.05 -0.83
N SER A 39 29.57 -5.50 0.06
CA SER A 39 30.20 -6.26 1.16
C SER A 39 29.22 -6.78 2.22
N HIS A 40 27.97 -6.30 2.22
CA HIS A 40 26.90 -6.71 3.13
C HIS A 40 25.60 -6.94 2.37
N ALA A 41 24.73 -7.79 2.90
CA ALA A 41 23.40 -8.02 2.31
C ALA A 41 22.61 -6.70 2.26
N ALA A 42 22.33 -6.23 1.04
CA ALA A 42 21.52 -5.05 0.79
C ALA A 42 20.39 -5.39 -0.18
N TYR A 43 19.26 -4.70 -0.05
CA TYR A 43 18.06 -4.93 -0.84
C TYR A 43 17.52 -3.61 -1.37
N ARG A 44 17.08 -3.60 -2.62
CA ARG A 44 16.39 -2.48 -3.25
C ARG A 44 14.92 -2.83 -3.47
N LEU A 45 14.03 -1.95 -3.06
CA LEU A 45 12.61 -2.07 -3.41
C LEU A 45 12.43 -1.85 -4.91
N VAL A 46 11.76 -2.79 -5.57
CA VAL A 46 11.49 -2.74 -7.01
C VAL A 46 10.00 -2.55 -7.32
N ALA A 47 9.10 -2.99 -6.44
CA ALA A 47 7.67 -2.77 -6.59
C ALA A 47 6.96 -2.67 -5.24
N THR A 48 5.83 -1.96 -5.21
CA THR A 48 4.86 -1.97 -4.12
C THR A 48 3.47 -2.11 -4.72
N ASN A 49 2.74 -3.13 -4.29
CA ASN A 49 1.40 -3.45 -4.74
C ASN A 49 0.43 -3.34 -3.56
N LEU A 50 -0.68 -2.63 -3.75
CA LEU A 50 -1.76 -2.55 -2.78
C LEU A 50 -2.90 -3.47 -3.24
N HIS A 51 -3.29 -4.39 -2.36
CA HIS A 51 -4.44 -5.25 -2.56
C HIS A 51 -5.65 -4.56 -1.95
N LEU A 52 -6.55 -4.16 -2.83
CA LEU A 52 -7.82 -3.56 -2.48
C LEU A 52 -8.87 -4.67 -2.37
N PRO A 53 -9.60 -4.75 -1.25
CA PRO A 53 -10.65 -5.73 -1.08
C PRO A 53 -11.76 -5.49 -2.11
N ALA A 54 -12.51 -6.54 -2.43
CA ALA A 54 -13.74 -6.39 -3.19
C ALA A 54 -14.74 -5.59 -2.36
N ASP A 55 -15.32 -4.56 -2.96
CA ASP A 55 -16.38 -3.77 -2.35
C ASP A 55 -17.71 -4.16 -2.99
N SER A 56 -18.48 -4.97 -2.28
CA SER A 56 -19.78 -5.43 -2.74
C SER A 56 -20.83 -4.32 -2.78
N ALA A 57 -20.71 -3.29 -1.93
CA ALA A 57 -21.62 -2.16 -1.94
C ALA A 57 -21.42 -1.29 -3.19
N LEU A 58 -20.16 -1.10 -3.59
CA LEU A 58 -19.78 -0.34 -4.79
C LEU A 58 -19.66 -1.21 -6.06
N HIS A 59 -19.98 -2.50 -5.99
CA HIS A 59 -19.78 -3.47 -7.09
C HIS A 59 -18.37 -3.42 -7.68
N ARG A 60 -17.35 -3.16 -6.86
CA ARG A 60 -15.95 -3.14 -7.29
C ARG A 60 -15.31 -4.50 -6.99
N PRO A 61 -14.74 -5.20 -7.98
CA PRO A 61 -13.97 -6.40 -7.71
C PRO A 61 -12.70 -6.05 -6.92
N GLY A 62 -12.19 -7.03 -6.17
CA GLY A 62 -10.89 -6.89 -5.53
C GLY A 62 -9.81 -6.73 -6.60
N GLN A 63 -8.87 -5.84 -6.37
CA GLN A 63 -7.85 -5.47 -7.35
C GLN A 63 -6.49 -5.31 -6.69
N ILE A 64 -5.44 -5.58 -7.46
CA ILE A 64 -4.05 -5.34 -7.05
C ILE A 64 -3.56 -4.17 -7.89
N VAL A 65 -3.17 -3.08 -7.24
CA VAL A 65 -2.75 -1.86 -7.93
C VAL A 65 -1.31 -1.50 -7.55
N PRO A 66 -0.44 -1.19 -8.52
CA PRO A 66 0.89 -0.69 -8.23
C PRO A 66 0.78 0.69 -7.59
N VAL A 67 1.56 0.92 -6.54
CA VAL A 67 1.53 2.17 -5.79
C VAL A 67 2.93 2.62 -5.41
N SER A 68 3.14 3.93 -5.32
CA SER A 68 4.37 4.48 -4.78
C SER A 68 4.38 4.31 -3.26
N GLN A 69 5.46 3.74 -2.72
CA GLN A 69 5.58 3.55 -1.26
C GLN A 69 5.49 4.88 -0.51
N ASN A 70 6.05 5.97 -1.06
CA ASN A 70 6.00 7.29 -0.43
C ASN A 70 4.58 7.87 -0.43
N ASP A 71 3.83 7.69 -1.51
CA ASP A 71 2.45 8.20 -1.59
C ASP A 71 1.52 7.42 -0.66
N LEU A 72 1.72 6.11 -0.54
CA LEU A 72 1.00 5.28 0.41
C LEU A 72 1.30 5.66 1.86
N ASP A 73 2.58 5.86 2.20
CA ASP A 73 2.98 6.26 3.56
C ASP A 73 2.41 7.64 3.91
N ALA A 74 2.48 8.60 2.98
CA ALA A 74 1.90 9.92 3.17
C ALA A 74 0.37 9.88 3.32
N ALA A 75 -0.32 8.98 2.62
CA ALA A 75 -1.77 8.80 2.79
C ALA A 75 -2.12 8.25 4.17
N LEU A 76 -1.36 7.24 4.64
CA LEU A 76 -1.54 6.65 5.97
C LEU A 76 -1.15 7.58 7.12
N MET A 77 -0.17 8.45 6.91
CA MET A 77 0.16 9.51 7.89
C MET A 77 -1.02 10.46 8.09
N ARG A 78 -1.72 10.84 7.00
CA ARG A 78 -2.91 11.71 7.09
C ARG A 78 -4.05 11.03 7.84
N ASP A 79 -4.32 9.75 7.56
CA ASP A 79 -5.33 8.95 8.28
C ASP A 79 -5.08 8.97 9.81
N ARG A 80 -3.82 8.77 10.23
CA ARG A 80 -3.44 8.78 11.65
C ARG A 80 -3.58 10.15 12.31
N ASP A 81 -3.24 11.22 11.60
CA ASP A 81 -3.30 12.59 12.12
C ASP A 81 -4.75 13.09 12.29
N GLN A 82 -5.69 12.56 11.49
CA GLN A 82 -7.12 12.85 11.60
C GLN A 82 -7.82 12.16 12.79
N THR A 83 -7.09 11.32 13.56
CA THR A 83 -7.62 10.63 14.75
C THR A 83 -7.44 11.42 16.06
N LEU A 84 -6.98 12.68 16.00
CA LEU A 84 -6.81 13.57 17.16
C LEU A 84 -8.03 14.43 17.48
#